data_AF-W0T509-F1
#
_entry.id   AF-W0T509-F1
#
_cell.length_a   1.000
_cell.length_b   1.000
_cell.length_c   1.000
_cell.angle_alpha   90.00
_cell.angle_beta   90.00
_cell.angle_gamma   90.00
#
_symmetry.space_group_name_H-M   'P 1'
#
loop_
_entity.id
_entity.type
_entity.pdbx_description
1 polymer ?
#
loop_
_entity_poly.entity_id
_entity_poly.type
_entity_poly.pdbx_seq_one_letter_code
_entity_poly.pdbx_strand_id
1 'polypeptide(L)'
;MIKFTRAFRTFAPVSSKSVSNRIIIPPVTQVNYGQPSLKALQSEYKQLPDNSNFIEKYYNELQTFRDEFLVPHLNKQYTDFEENPDDLVFEIEKYIECQVIPKHSVYTQKSDLMAHGEQLPMVYCDTVGDKMIIERFLDFCRGVRHTLRLNGGHSVIFDIMLQSNSVFEDFERRRASS
;
A
#
# COMPACT_ATOMS: atom_id res chain seq x y z
N MET A 1 40.41 -10.40 6.54
CA MET A 1 39.43 -10.79 5.49
C MET A 1 38.40 -9.66 5.40
N ILE A 2 38.49 -8.80 4.39
CA ILE A 2 37.59 -7.64 4.24
C ILE A 2 36.28 -8.16 3.65
N LYS A 3 35.19 -8.15 4.43
CA LYS A 3 33.86 -8.48 3.93
C LYS A 3 33.36 -7.28 3.11
N PHE A 4 33.25 -7.45 1.80
CA PHE A 4 32.53 -6.51 0.95
C PHE A 4 31.02 -6.70 1.19
N THR A 5 30.44 -5.91 2.08
CA THR A 5 28.99 -5.89 2.27
C THR A 5 28.40 -4.94 1.22
N ARG A 6 27.74 -5.48 0.20
CA ARG A 6 26.93 -4.68 -0.72
C ARG A 6 25.60 -4.37 -0.03
N ALA A 7 25.27 -3.09 0.11
CA ALA A 7 23.99 -2.67 0.67
C ALA A 7 23.14 -2.02 -0.42
N PHE A 8 21.87 -2.43 -0.51
CA PHE A 8 20.91 -1.85 -1.44
C PHE A 8 20.09 -0.77 -0.74
N ARG A 9 19.79 0.32 -1.45
CA ARG A 9 19.06 1.47 -0.92
C ARG A 9 17.76 1.64 -1.69
N THR A 10 16.67 1.90 -0.97
CA THR A 10 15.44 2.42 -1.57
C THR A 10 14.99 3.66 -0.81
N PHE A 11 14.35 4.58 -1.54
CA PHE A 11 13.74 5.76 -0.96
C PHE A 11 12.27 5.44 -0.76
N ALA A 12 11.81 5.46 0.49
CA ALA A 12 10.39 5.44 0.82
C ALA A 12 9.90 6.89 0.94
N PRO A 13 9.35 7.53 -0.11
CA PRO A 13 8.64 8.79 0.06
C PRO A 13 7.34 8.50 0.81
N VAL A 14 7.39 8.48 2.13
CA VAL A 14 6.21 8.42 2.97
C VAL A 14 5.56 9.81 2.91
N SER A 15 4.63 9.97 1.97
CA SER A 15 3.90 11.24 1.74
C SER A 15 2.83 11.54 2.79
N SER A 16 2.75 10.74 3.85
CA SER A 16 1.91 11.08 4.98
C SER A 16 2.54 12.27 5.71
N LYS A 17 1.97 13.47 5.50
CA LYS A 17 2.22 14.69 6.30
C LYS A 17 2.06 14.47 7.82
N SER A 18 1.63 13.27 8.22
CA SER A 18 1.39 12.81 9.58
C SER A 18 2.57 12.09 10.23
N VAL A 19 3.66 11.79 9.51
CA VAL A 19 4.79 11.03 10.09
C VAL A 19 5.89 11.97 10.58
N SER A 20 5.56 12.81 11.55
CA SER A 20 6.55 13.50 12.38
C SER A 20 6.03 13.69 13.80
N ASN A 21 6.44 12.77 14.69
CA ASN A 21 6.52 12.94 16.14
C ASN A 21 5.35 13.62 16.89
N ARG A 22 4.08 13.32 16.59
CA ARG A 22 2.96 13.91 17.36
C ARG A 22 1.94 12.87 17.75
N ILE A 23 1.58 12.90 19.04
CA ILE A 23 0.57 12.10 19.73
C ILE A 23 -0.66 11.91 18.83
N ILE A 24 -1.13 10.68 18.71
CA ILE A 24 -2.33 10.32 17.95
C ILE A 24 -3.53 10.94 18.67
N ILE A 25 -3.96 12.10 18.20
CA ILE A 25 -5.25 12.69 18.54
C ILE A 25 -6.11 12.58 17.29
N PRO A 26 -7.29 11.94 17.34
CA PRO A 26 -8.18 11.86 16.19
C PRO A 26 -8.56 13.27 15.70
N PRO A 27 -8.62 13.53 14.38
CA PRO A 27 -8.88 14.86 13.86
C PRO A 27 -10.30 15.32 14.20
N VAL A 28 -10.40 16.49 14.84
CA VAL A 28 -11.65 17.21 15.08
C VAL A 28 -12.10 17.85 13.76
N THR A 29 -13.32 17.54 13.33
CA THR A 29 -13.95 18.09 12.12
C THR A 29 -13.95 19.61 12.12
N GLN A 30 -13.15 20.24 11.26
CA GLN A 30 -13.27 21.65 10.90
C GLN A 30 -13.54 21.81 9.41
N VAL A 31 -14.46 22.74 9.12
CA VAL A 31 -15.17 22.93 7.85
C VAL A 31 -14.62 24.16 7.11
N ASN A 32 -14.47 24.04 5.77
CA ASN A 32 -14.28 25.08 4.72
C ASN A 32 -12.94 25.86 4.69
N TYR A 33 -12.36 26.25 3.54
CA TYR A 33 -12.92 26.77 2.28
C TYR A 33 -12.06 26.40 1.05
N GLY A 34 -12.68 26.15 -0.12
CA GLY A 34 -12.08 26.48 -1.43
C GLY A 34 -11.49 25.36 -2.32
N GLN A 35 -11.71 24.08 -2.00
CA GLN A 35 -11.39 22.98 -2.93
C GLN A 35 -12.68 22.23 -3.30
N PRO A 36 -12.81 21.67 -4.53
CA PRO A 36 -13.94 20.81 -4.84
C PRO A 36 -13.93 19.67 -3.82
N SER A 37 -15.00 19.62 -3.02
CA SER A 37 -15.20 18.64 -1.97
C SER A 37 -15.09 17.23 -2.57
N LEU A 38 -14.30 16.34 -1.95
CA LEU A 38 -14.23 14.92 -2.31
C LEU A 38 -15.64 14.27 -2.38
N LYS A 39 -16.61 14.80 -1.63
CA LYS A 39 -18.02 14.34 -1.70
C LYS A 39 -18.69 14.59 -3.05
N ALA A 40 -18.22 15.57 -3.83
CA ALA A 40 -18.75 15.86 -5.17
C ALA A 40 -18.20 14.90 -6.24
N LEU A 41 -17.16 14.11 -5.93
CA LEU A 41 -16.60 13.07 -6.80
C LEU A 41 -17.12 11.66 -6.47
N GLN A 42 -17.79 11.48 -5.32
CA GLN A 42 -18.25 10.19 -4.79
C GLN A 42 -19.57 9.68 -5.42
N SER A 43 -20.16 10.37 -6.39
CA SER A 43 -21.57 10.13 -6.75
C SER A 43 -21.82 9.10 -7.85
N GLU A 44 -20.82 8.63 -8.59
CA GLU A 44 -21.03 7.65 -9.66
C GLU A 44 -19.85 6.68 -9.79
N TYR A 45 -20.14 5.37 -9.76
CA TYR A 45 -19.16 4.31 -10.03
C TYR A 45 -18.56 4.52 -11.42
N LYS A 46 -17.29 4.93 -11.47
CA LYS A 46 -16.54 5.01 -12.73
C LYS A 46 -15.85 3.69 -12.96
N GLN A 47 -16.26 3.00 -14.02
CA GLN A 47 -15.52 1.83 -14.51
C GLN A 47 -14.06 2.21 -14.70
N LEU A 48 -13.16 1.31 -14.28
CA LEU A 48 -11.74 1.51 -14.49
C LEU A 48 -11.45 1.58 -15.99
N PRO A 49 -10.53 2.44 -16.44
CA PRO A 49 -10.08 2.46 -17.83
C PRO A 49 -9.58 1.08 -18.25
N ASP A 50 -9.89 0.64 -19.47
CA ASP A 50 -9.51 -0.68 -20.02
C ASP A 50 -7.99 -0.92 -20.02
N ASN A 51 -7.18 0.15 -19.96
CA ASN A 51 -5.72 0.11 -19.90
C ASN A 51 -5.16 0.21 -18.47
N SER A 52 -6.00 0.09 -17.44
CA SER A 52 -5.57 0.00 -16.04
C SER A 52 -4.94 -1.37 -15.75
N ASN A 53 -3.84 -1.66 -16.47
CA ASN A 53 -2.91 -2.77 -16.21
C ASN A 53 -2.31 -2.74 -14.78
N PHE A 54 -2.70 -1.74 -13.97
CA PHE A 54 -2.34 -1.64 -12.56
C PHE A 54 -2.95 -2.79 -11.75
N ILE A 55 -4.22 -3.12 -12.04
CA ILE A 55 -4.99 -4.25 -11.52
C ILE A 55 -4.21 -5.55 -11.34
N GLU A 56 -3.81 -6.05 -12.49
CA GLU A 56 -3.33 -7.41 -12.66
C GLU A 56 -1.93 -7.64 -12.08
N LYS A 57 -1.17 -6.57 -11.85
CA LYS A 57 0.22 -6.66 -11.40
C LYS A 57 0.38 -6.90 -9.90
N TYR A 58 -0.63 -6.54 -9.10
CA TYR A 58 -0.51 -6.53 -7.64
C TYR A 58 -1.52 -7.45 -6.94
N TYR A 59 -2.06 -8.46 -7.63
CA TYR A 59 -2.97 -9.45 -7.01
C TYR A 59 -2.34 -10.12 -5.78
N ASN A 60 -1.07 -10.50 -5.87
CA ASN A 60 -0.37 -11.15 -4.76
C ASN A 60 -0.29 -10.21 -3.55
N GLU A 61 0.04 -8.94 -3.75
CA GLU A 61 0.21 -7.93 -2.70
C GLU A 61 -1.13 -7.56 -2.09
N LEU A 62 -2.17 -7.47 -2.92
CA LEU A 62 -3.54 -7.28 -2.48
C LEU A 62 -3.95 -8.46 -1.59
N GLN A 63 -3.78 -9.69 -2.05
CA GLN A 63 -4.09 -10.88 -1.27
C GLN A 63 -3.25 -10.98 0.01
N THR A 64 -1.94 -10.76 -0.06
CA THR A 64 -1.05 -10.77 1.11
C THR A 64 -1.46 -9.73 2.14
N PHE A 65 -1.78 -8.49 1.74
CA PHE A 65 -2.27 -7.48 2.68
C PHE A 65 -3.58 -7.89 3.34
N ARG A 66 -4.52 -8.47 2.58
CA ARG A 66 -5.78 -8.96 3.11
C ARG A 66 -5.56 -10.07 4.15
N ASP A 67 -4.79 -11.08 3.76
CA ASP A 67 -4.66 -12.34 4.52
C ASP A 67 -3.71 -12.20 5.71
N GLU A 68 -2.68 -11.34 5.63
CA GLU A 68 -1.75 -11.13 6.73
C GLU A 68 -2.16 -9.97 7.67
N PHE A 69 -2.89 -8.97 7.18
CA PHE A 69 -3.18 -7.75 7.95
C PHE A 69 -4.65 -7.43 8.09
N LEU A 70 -5.36 -7.23 6.97
CA LEU A 70 -6.72 -6.66 6.99
C LEU A 70 -7.70 -7.54 7.77
N VAL A 71 -7.75 -8.85 7.47
CA VAL A 71 -8.64 -9.78 8.15
C VAL A 71 -8.13 -10.11 9.55
N PRO A 72 -6.86 -10.50 9.77
CA PRO A 72 -6.44 -10.96 11.10
C PRO A 72 -6.31 -9.84 12.14
N HIS A 73 -5.89 -8.64 11.73
CA HIS A 73 -5.57 -7.55 12.66
C HIS A 73 -6.66 -6.50 12.76
N LEU A 74 -7.40 -6.25 11.69
CA LEU A 74 -8.46 -5.24 11.68
C LEU A 74 -9.87 -5.85 11.68
N ASN A 75 -9.99 -7.14 11.38
CA ASN A 75 -11.28 -7.82 11.16
C ASN A 75 -12.16 -7.04 10.16
N LYS A 76 -11.54 -6.58 9.07
CA LYS A 76 -12.16 -5.81 8.00
C LYS A 76 -11.94 -6.46 6.64
N GLN A 77 -12.77 -6.06 5.69
CA GLN A 77 -12.67 -6.32 4.25
C GLN A 77 -12.45 -5.00 3.50
N TYR A 78 -12.15 -5.05 2.20
CA TYR A 78 -11.95 -3.82 1.44
C TYR A 78 -13.22 -2.99 1.34
N THR A 79 -14.39 -3.63 1.24
CA THR A 79 -15.70 -2.98 1.28
C THR A 79 -15.93 -2.09 2.51
N ASP A 80 -15.26 -2.36 3.63
CA ASP A 80 -15.47 -1.60 4.87
C ASP A 80 -14.85 -0.20 4.83
N PHE A 81 -14.19 0.16 3.72
CA PHE A 81 -13.56 1.45 3.49
C PHE A 81 -14.28 2.32 2.43
N GLU A 82 -15.46 1.92 1.96
CA GLU A 82 -16.24 2.68 0.95
C GLU A 82 -16.56 4.12 1.42
N GLU A 83 -16.88 4.30 2.69
CA GLU A 83 -17.20 5.64 3.24
C GLU A 83 -15.98 6.57 3.29
N ASN A 84 -14.79 5.99 3.51
CA ASN A 84 -13.53 6.72 3.62
C ASN A 84 -12.37 5.92 3.00
N PRO A 85 -12.18 5.99 1.67
CA PRO A 85 -11.15 5.20 0.98
C PRO A 85 -9.72 5.61 1.33
N ASP A 86 -9.52 6.82 1.86
CA ASP A 86 -8.21 7.26 2.34
C ASP A 86 -7.76 6.46 3.57
N ASP A 87 -8.69 5.92 4.38
CA ASP A 87 -8.37 5.05 5.51
C ASP A 87 -7.77 3.71 5.05
N LEU A 88 -8.22 3.18 3.91
CA LEU A 88 -7.61 1.97 3.32
C LEU A 88 -6.16 2.23 2.92
N VAL A 89 -5.91 3.36 2.25
CA VAL A 89 -4.56 3.77 1.85
C VAL A 89 -3.67 3.95 3.08
N PHE A 90 -4.20 4.56 4.14
CA PHE A 90 -3.49 4.74 5.40
C PHE A 90 -3.12 3.39 6.05
N GLU A 91 -4.05 2.44 6.13
CA GLU A 91 -3.77 1.12 6.70
C GLU A 91 -2.73 0.34 5.88
N ILE A 92 -2.71 0.50 4.55
CA ILE A 92 -1.65 -0.07 3.69
C ILE A 92 -0.30 0.60 3.97
N GLU A 93 -0.22 1.93 4.03
CA GLU A 93 1.03 2.65 4.37
C GLU A 93 1.57 2.20 5.73
N LYS A 94 0.69 2.07 6.72
CA LYS A 94 1.01 1.58 8.05
C LYS A 94 1.50 0.13 8.05
N TYR A 95 0.87 -0.75 7.29
CA TYR A 95 1.35 -2.14 7.13
C TYR A 95 2.75 -2.18 6.51
N ILE A 96 3.01 -1.36 5.50
CA ILE A 96 4.33 -1.28 4.86
C ILE A 96 5.39 -0.81 5.86
N GLU A 97 5.11 0.27 6.59
CA GLU A 97 6.05 0.87 7.54
C GLU A 97 6.29 -0.02 8.77
N CYS A 98 5.24 -0.64 9.30
CA CYS A 98 5.33 -1.39 10.55
C CYS A 98 5.67 -2.88 10.36
N GLN A 99 5.41 -3.45 9.18
CA GLN A 99 5.62 -4.88 8.94
C GLN A 99 6.57 -5.15 7.76
N VAL A 100 6.30 -4.61 6.58
CA VAL A 100 7.08 -4.95 5.38
C VAL A 100 8.51 -4.44 5.48
N ILE A 101 8.69 -3.14 5.74
CA ILE A 101 10.02 -2.54 5.84
C ILE A 101 10.84 -3.21 6.95
N PRO A 102 10.34 -3.38 8.19
CA PRO A 102 11.12 -4.04 9.24
C PRO A 102 11.48 -5.50 8.94
N LYS A 103 10.64 -6.25 8.23
CA LYS A 103 10.91 -7.64 7.83
C LYS A 103 12.01 -7.76 6.77
N HIS A 104 12.16 -6.75 5.91
CA HIS A 104 13.02 -6.78 4.71
C HIS A 104 14.14 -5.73 4.73
N SER A 105 14.31 -5.01 5.84
CA SER A 105 15.39 -4.04 5.97
C SER A 105 16.32 -4.39 7.12
N VAL A 106 17.57 -3.95 6.97
CA VAL A 106 18.56 -4.04 8.02
C VAL A 106 18.34 -2.85 8.93
N TYR A 107 18.23 -3.12 10.24
CA TYR A 107 18.21 -2.07 11.25
C TYR A 107 19.52 -1.27 11.16
N THR A 108 19.46 -0.14 10.47
CA THR A 108 20.51 0.87 10.49
C THR A 108 20.16 1.80 11.64
N GLN A 109 21.02 1.87 12.66
CA GLN A 109 20.85 2.85 13.73
C GLN A 109 20.67 4.22 13.07
N LYS A 110 19.59 4.92 13.42
CA LYS A 110 19.25 6.27 12.93
C LYS A 110 20.43 7.25 13.02
N SER A 111 21.42 6.95 13.86
CA SER A 111 22.63 7.75 14.12
C SER A 111 23.60 7.88 12.94
N ASP A 112 23.71 6.92 12.02
CA ASP A 112 24.70 7.00 10.93
C ASP A 112 24.21 7.77 9.71
N LEU A 113 22.90 8.01 9.59
CA LEU A 113 22.26 8.60 8.40
C LEU A 113 21.87 10.07 8.59
N MET A 114 21.76 10.55 9.83
CA MET A 114 21.51 11.97 10.12
C MET A 114 22.73 12.86 9.87
N ALA A 115 23.89 12.29 9.52
CA ALA A 115 25.10 13.04 9.19
C ALA A 115 25.05 13.76 7.81
N HIS A 116 24.03 13.51 6.97
CA HIS A 116 23.99 14.01 5.58
C HIS A 116 22.80 14.90 5.20
N GLY A 117 22.01 15.39 6.15
CA GLY A 117 21.14 16.56 5.93
C GLY A 117 19.94 16.41 4.97
N GLU A 118 19.68 15.22 4.41
CA GLU A 118 18.50 14.96 3.56
C GLU A 118 17.43 14.15 4.32
N GLN A 119 16.21 14.71 4.38
CA GLN A 119 15.10 14.31 5.24
C GLN A 119 14.24 13.18 4.66
N LEU A 120 14.83 12.04 4.28
CA LEU A 120 14.05 10.84 3.97
C LEU A 120 14.64 9.62 4.69
N PRO A 121 13.83 8.77 5.34
CA PRO A 121 14.34 7.57 5.98
C PRO A 121 14.84 6.62 4.88
N MET A 122 16.16 6.59 4.70
CA MET A 122 16.79 5.72 3.73
C MET A 122 16.73 4.28 4.26
N VAL A 123 16.08 3.39 3.50
CA VAL A 123 15.90 1.99 3.88
C VAL A 123 17.03 1.16 3.26
N TYR A 124 17.72 0.41 4.12
CA TYR A 124 18.85 -0.44 3.73
C TYR A 124 18.42 -1.89 3.70
N CYS A 125 18.77 -2.61 2.63
CA CYS A 125 18.45 -4.03 2.45
C CYS A 125 19.73 -4.83 2.24
N ASP A 126 19.80 -6.03 2.83
CA ASP A 126 20.92 -6.96 2.65
C ASP A 126 20.91 -7.60 1.26
N THR A 127 19.72 -7.89 0.71
CA THR A 127 19.57 -8.52 -0.58
C THR A 127 18.78 -7.66 -1.57
N VAL A 128 19.01 -7.92 -2.87
CA VAL A 128 18.19 -7.33 -3.95
C VAL A 128 16.73 -7.76 -3.82
N GLY A 129 16.49 -9.01 -3.43
CA GLY A 129 15.14 -9.57 -3.26
C GLY A 129 14.35 -8.80 -2.20
N ASP A 130 14.97 -8.52 -1.06
CA ASP A 130 14.35 -7.74 0.01
C ASP A 130 14.00 -6.32 -0.45
N LYS A 131 14.92 -5.66 -1.15
CA LYS A 131 14.63 -4.34 -1.76
C LYS A 131 13.45 -4.42 -2.72
N MET A 132 13.40 -5.44 -3.58
CA MET A 132 12.32 -5.62 -4.55
C MET A 132 10.98 -5.85 -3.87
N ILE A 133 10.92 -6.59 -2.76
CA ILE A 133 9.69 -6.80 -2.00
C ILE A 133 9.17 -5.46 -1.45
N ILE A 134 10.04 -4.65 -0.83
CA ILE A 134 9.66 -3.33 -0.31
C ILE A 134 9.15 -2.43 -1.44
N GLU A 135 9.89 -2.33 -2.54
CA GLU A 135 9.50 -1.50 -3.69
C GLU A 135 8.17 -1.94 -4.29
N ARG A 136 7.96 -3.24 -4.39
CA ARG A 136 6.73 -3.84 -4.90
C ARG A 136 5.53 -3.48 -4.03
N PHE A 137 5.65 -3.51 -2.71
CA PHE A 137 4.60 -3.05 -1.80
C PHE A 137 4.37 -1.53 -1.85
N LEU A 138 5.43 -0.73 -2.02
CA LEU A 138 5.29 0.72 -2.21
C LEU A 138 4.53 1.05 -3.50
N ASP A 139 4.83 0.36 -4.59
CA ASP A 139 4.14 0.53 -5.87
C ASP A 139 2.69 0.03 -5.82
N PHE A 140 2.44 -1.08 -5.12
CA PHE A 140 1.10 -1.55 -4.78
C PHE A 140 0.28 -0.45 -4.08
N CYS A 141 0.81 0.15 -3.00
CA CYS A 141 0.12 1.22 -2.28
C CYS A 141 -0.18 2.42 -3.19
N ARG A 142 0.77 2.80 -4.05
CA ARG A 142 0.60 3.95 -4.96
C ARG A 142 -0.54 3.75 -5.93
N GLY A 143 -0.72 2.55 -6.48
CA GLY A 143 -1.83 2.37 -7.38
C GLY A 143 -3.11 1.84 -6.75
N VAL A 144 -3.13 1.32 -5.52
CA VAL A 144 -4.40 1.27 -4.77
C VAL A 144 -4.98 2.68 -4.68
N ARG A 145 -4.15 3.66 -4.29
CA ARG A 145 -4.54 5.08 -4.30
C ARG A 145 -4.94 5.57 -5.69
N HIS A 146 -4.25 5.15 -6.75
CA HIS A 146 -4.60 5.53 -8.11
C HIS A 146 -5.95 4.95 -8.55
N THR A 147 -6.18 3.65 -8.32
CA THR A 147 -7.44 2.94 -8.60
C THR A 147 -8.61 3.60 -7.89
N LEU A 148 -8.47 3.90 -6.60
CA LEU A 148 -9.50 4.60 -5.83
C LEU A 148 -9.81 5.98 -6.41
N ARG A 149 -8.79 6.72 -6.87
CA ARG A 149 -9.03 8.01 -7.55
C ARG A 149 -9.76 7.87 -8.88
N LEU A 150 -9.45 6.82 -9.65
CA LEU A 150 -10.07 6.60 -10.95
C LEU A 150 -11.51 6.13 -10.83
N ASN A 151 -11.81 5.30 -9.83
CA ASN A 151 -13.12 4.69 -9.67
C ASN A 151 -14.06 5.46 -8.73
N GLY A 152 -13.69 6.66 -8.26
CA GLY A 152 -14.54 7.47 -7.37
C GLY A 152 -14.49 7.08 -5.89
N GLY A 153 -13.54 6.22 -5.50
CA GLY A 153 -13.29 5.83 -4.11
C GLY A 153 -13.88 4.47 -3.74
N HIS A 154 -14.40 3.71 -4.71
CA HIS A 154 -15.05 2.43 -4.45
C HIS A 154 -14.04 1.33 -4.15
N SER A 155 -13.81 1.02 -2.88
CA SER A 155 -12.87 -0.01 -2.43
C SER A 155 -13.39 -1.45 -2.64
N VAL A 156 -14.69 -1.65 -2.82
CA VAL A 156 -15.33 -2.94 -3.17
C VAL A 156 -14.71 -3.59 -4.41
N ILE A 157 -14.16 -2.77 -5.31
CA ILE A 157 -13.51 -3.27 -6.51
C ILE A 157 -12.47 -4.33 -6.15
N PHE A 158 -11.66 -4.10 -5.10
CA PHE A 158 -10.59 -4.99 -4.69
C PHE A 158 -11.08 -6.36 -4.23
N ASP A 159 -12.23 -6.43 -3.56
CA ASP A 159 -12.87 -7.71 -3.20
C ASP A 159 -13.35 -8.45 -4.45
N ILE A 160 -13.98 -7.74 -5.40
CA ILE A 160 -14.40 -8.32 -6.69
C ILE A 160 -13.19 -8.85 -7.46
N MET A 161 -12.07 -8.13 -7.43
CA MET A 161 -10.84 -8.53 -8.10
C MET A 161 -10.28 -9.83 -7.53
N LEU A 162 -10.18 -9.93 -6.20
CA LEU A 162 -9.71 -11.15 -5.54
C LEU A 162 -10.64 -12.34 -5.81
N GLN A 163 -11.96 -12.13 -5.76
CA GLN A 163 -12.93 -13.16 -6.11
C GLN A 163 -12.77 -13.62 -7.55
N SER A 164 -12.67 -12.68 -8.49
CA SER A 164 -12.51 -12.99 -9.92
C SER A 164 -11.22 -13.77 -10.20
N ASN A 165 -10.11 -13.36 -9.57
CA ASN A 165 -8.83 -14.07 -9.70
C ASN A 165 -8.92 -15.50 -9.12
N SER A 166 -9.56 -15.69 -7.98
CA SER A 166 -9.73 -17.03 -7.38
C SER A 166 -10.52 -17.99 -8.28
N VAL A 167 -11.60 -17.49 -8.93
CA VAL A 167 -12.40 -18.29 -9.87
C VAL A 167 -11.59 -18.64 -11.12
N PHE A 168 -10.78 -17.72 -11.61
CA PHE A 168 -9.90 -17.95 -12.75
C PHE A 168 -8.81 -19.00 -12.44
N GLU A 169 -8.15 -18.89 -11.29
CA GLU A 169 -7.14 -19.86 -10.85
C GLU A 169 -7.72 -21.26 -10.66
N ASP A 170 -8.93 -21.36 -10.09
CA ASP A 170 -9.63 -22.64 -9.93
C ASP A 170 -9.98 -23.26 -11.28
N PHE A 171 -10.41 -22.45 -12.25
CA PHE A 171 -10.67 -22.91 -13.61
C PHE A 171 -9.39 -23.44 -14.28
N GLU A 172 -8.29 -22.68 -14.21
CA GLU A 172 -6.99 -23.08 -14.76
C GLU A 172 -6.46 -24.36 -14.12
N ARG A 173 -6.62 -24.51 -12.80
CA ARG A 173 -6.22 -25.72 -12.06
C ARG A 173 -7.00 -26.94 -12.54
N ARG A 174 -8.31 -26.82 -12.72
CA ARG A 174 -9.16 -27.92 -13.24
C ARG A 174 -8.78 -28.30 -14.67
N ARG A 175 -8.45 -27.30 -15.49
CA ARG A 175 -7.99 -27.48 -16.87
C ARG A 175 -6.65 -28.22 -16.92
N ALA A 176 -5.71 -27.87 -16.05
CA ALA A 176 -4.40 -28.52 -15.97
C ALA A 176 -4.44 -29.95 -15.38
N SER A 177 -5.49 -30.29 -14.64
CA SER A 177 -5.70 -31.63 -14.07
C SER A 177 -6.53 -32.59 -14.96
N SER A 178 -7.03 -32.11 -16.10
CA SER A 178 -7.81 -32.89 -17.08
C SER A 178 -6.93 -33.30 -18.27
#